data_AF-A0A7Y6PR36-F1
#
_entry.id   AF-A0A7Y6PR36-F1
#
_cell.length_a   1.000
_cell.length_b   1.000
_cell.length_c   1.000
_cell.angle_alpha   90.00
_cell.angle_beta   90.00
_cell.angle_gamma   90.00
#
_symmetry.space_group_name_H-M   'P 1'
#
loop_
_entity.id
_entity.type
_entity.pdbx_description
1 polymer ?
#
loop_
_entity_poly.entity_id
_entity_poly.type
_entity_poly.pdbx_seq_one_letter_code
_entity_poly.pdbx_strand_id
1 'polypeptide(L)' 'MPKFLCKCDEVINLSVIPSPNEWRIMSDTKLDTFSDQVDVEEIYLATDSMLRCPKCDRLWVFWDGAEVATEYVRPPSGS' A
#
# COMPACT_ATOMS: atom_id res chain seq x y z
N MET A 1 -14.88 -2.74 -10.79
CA MET A 1 -14.49 -2.50 -9.39
C MET A 1 -13.26 -3.35 -9.11
N PRO A 2 -12.08 -2.74 -8.93
CA PRO A 2 -10.87 -3.50 -8.64
C PRO A 2 -11.05 -4.20 -7.28
N LYS A 3 -10.80 -5.51 -7.29
CA LYS A 3 -10.85 -6.38 -6.11
C LYS A 3 -9.54 -7.14 -6.11
N PHE A 4 -8.86 -7.17 -4.97
CA PHE A 4 -7.61 -7.92 -4.82
C PHE A 4 -7.84 -9.11 -3.89
N LEU A 5 -7.58 -10.32 -4.37
CA LEU A 5 -7.74 -11.54 -3.58
C LEU A 5 -6.44 -11.83 -2.81
N CYS A 6 -6.52 -11.77 -1.48
CA CYS A 6 -5.41 -12.14 -0.60
C CYS A 6 -5.27 -13.67 -0.50
N LYS A 7 -4.07 -14.16 -0.15
CA LYS A 7 -3.80 -15.59 0.10
C LYS A 7 -4.58 -16.21 1.27
N CYS A 8 -5.23 -15.40 2.11
CA CYS A 8 -6.13 -15.88 3.17
C CYS A 8 -7.61 -15.91 2.75
N ASP A 9 -7.85 -15.87 1.44
CA ASP A 9 -9.15 -15.84 0.76
C ASP A 9 -10.01 -14.60 1.05
N GLU A 10 -9.43 -13.56 1.67
CA GLU A 10 -10.10 -12.28 1.87
C GLU A 10 -10.04 -11.45 0.60
N VAL A 11 -11.17 -10.84 0.21
CA VAL A 11 -11.23 -9.88 -0.88
C VAL A 11 -10.99 -8.48 -0.32
N ILE A 12 -9.84 -7.89 -0.65
CA ILE A 12 -9.53 -6.52 -0.29
C ILE A 12 -10.38 -5.59 -1.17
N ASN A 13 -11.28 -4.86 -0.53
CA ASN A 13 -12.17 -3.91 -1.20
C ASN A 13 -11.47 -2.57 -1.42
N LEU A 14 -11.35 -2.16 -2.69
CA LEU A 14 -10.76 -0.89 -3.14
C LEU A 14 -11.79 0.05 -3.77
N SER A 15 -13.09 -0.19 -3.53
CA SER A 15 -14.18 0.59 -4.14
C SER A 15 -14.52 1.86 -3.36
N VAL A 16 -14.01 1.98 -2.13
CA VAL A 16 -14.16 3.18 -1.29
C VAL A 16 -12.94 4.06 -1.51
N ILE A 17 -13.15 5.35 -1.74
CA ILE A 17 -12.08 6.33 -1.96
C ILE A 17 -12.27 7.48 -0.95
N PRO A 18 -11.30 7.76 -0.06
CA PRO A 18 -10.03 7.03 0.12
C PRO A 18 -10.27 5.62 0.69
N SER A 19 -9.46 4.65 0.24
CA SER A 19 -9.59 3.26 0.68
C SER A 19 -8.89 3.07 2.03
N PRO A 20 -9.55 2.48 3.05
CA PRO A 20 -8.89 2.20 4.32
C PRO A 20 -7.83 1.08 4.22
N ASN A 21 -7.91 0.27 3.16
CA ASN A 21 -7.01 -0.86 2.93
C ASN A 21 -5.87 -0.51 1.98
N GLU A 22 -5.90 0.66 1.32
CA GLU A 22 -4.82 1.14 0.45
C GLU A 22 -4.03 2.23 1.15
N TRP A 23 -2.75 1.98 1.30
CA TRP A 23 -1.79 2.89 1.90
C TRP A 23 -0.82 3.36 0.82
N ARG A 24 -0.29 4.56 1.02
CA ARG A 24 0.73 5.16 0.16
C ARG A 24 2.06 5.07 0.88
N ILE A 25 3.07 4.52 0.22
CA ILE A 25 4.40 4.33 0.79
C ILE A 25 5.47 5.01 -0.07
N MET A 26 6.54 5.48 0.55
CA MET A 26 7.75 5.90 -0.14
C MET A 26 8.96 5.70 0.79
N SER A 27 10.16 5.62 0.24
CA SER A 27 11.37 5.61 1.06
C SER A 27 11.57 6.97 1.72
N ASP A 28 12.19 6.97 2.89
CA ASP A 28 12.58 8.18 3.61
C ASP A 28 13.48 9.09 2.76
N THR A 29 14.44 8.49 2.04
CA THR A 29 15.30 9.22 1.10
C THR A 29 14.56 9.87 -0.06
N LYS A 30 13.42 9.31 -0.50
CA LYS A 30 12.57 9.91 -1.54
C LYS A 30 11.73 11.02 -0.94
N LEU A 31 11.22 10.83 0.27
CA LEU A 31 10.51 11.86 1.02
C LEU A 31 11.38 13.10 1.24
N ASP A 32 12.66 12.91 1.57
CA ASP A 32 13.61 14.00 1.82
C ASP A 32 13.93 14.85 0.56
N THR A 33 13.58 14.36 -0.64
CA THR A 33 13.71 15.17 -1.87
C THR A 33 12.66 16.27 -1.99
N PHE A 34 11.59 16.21 -1.20
CA PHE A 34 10.56 17.23 -1.13
C PHE A 34 10.98 18.32 -0.13
N SER A 35 11.07 19.56 -0.59
CA SER A 35 11.40 20.72 0.24
C SER A 35 10.26 21.74 0.28
N ASP A 36 10.19 22.53 1.34
CA ASP A 36 9.21 23.61 1.53
C ASP A 36 7.75 23.12 1.50
N GLN A 37 6.85 23.95 0.97
CA GLN A 37 5.43 23.63 0.84
C GLN A 37 5.19 22.93 -0.51
N VAL A 38 4.94 21.63 -0.44
CA VAL A 38 4.69 20.79 -1.62
C VAL A 38 3.20 20.45 -1.71
N ASP A 39 2.69 20.34 -2.93
CA ASP A 39 1.34 19.87 -3.18
C ASP A 39 1.18 18.42 -2.72
N VAL A 40 0.09 18.13 -2.00
CA VAL A 40 -0.24 16.77 -1.56
C VAL A 40 -0.42 15.83 -2.76
N GLU A 41 -0.90 16.33 -3.90
CA GLU A 41 -1.02 15.55 -5.13
C GLU A 41 0.35 15.10 -5.67
N GLU A 42 1.38 15.95 -5.57
CA GLU A 42 2.74 15.58 -5.98
C GLU A 42 3.32 14.47 -5.10
N ILE A 43 3.14 14.59 -3.78
CA ILE A 43 3.53 13.54 -2.83
C ILE A 43 2.75 12.26 -3.14
N TYR A 44 1.45 12.36 -3.40
CA TYR A 44 0.63 11.22 -3.77
C TYR A 44 1.15 10.54 -5.04
N LEU A 45 1.46 11.27 -6.11
CA LEU A 45 1.99 10.70 -7.35
C LEU A 45 3.37 10.04 -7.19
N ALA A 46 4.17 10.51 -6.22
CA ALA A 46 5.49 9.97 -5.95
C ALA A 46 5.50 8.73 -5.03
N THR A 47 4.39 8.37 -4.41
CA THR A 47 4.28 7.17 -3.56
C THR A 47 3.95 5.92 -4.39
N ASP A 48 4.32 4.77 -3.86
CA ASP A 48 3.85 3.48 -4.34
C ASP A 48 2.56 3.09 -3.59
N SER A 49 1.73 2.26 -4.23
CA SER A 49 0.54 1.71 -3.58
C SER A 49 0.92 0.47 -2.76
N MET A 50 0.30 0.34 -1.59
CA MET A 50 0.40 -0.83 -0.74
C MET A 50 -0.98 -1.20 -0.22
N LEU A 51 -1.37 -2.47 -0.34
CA LEU A 51 -2.60 -2.97 0.22
C LEU A 51 -2.35 -3.72 1.52
N ARG A 52 -3.12 -3.41 2.56
CA ARG A 52 -3.19 -4.20 3.79
C ARG A 52 -4.43 -5.07 3.77
N CYS A 53 -4.24 -6.38 3.93
CA CYS A 53 -5.36 -7.30 4.13
C CYS A 53 -6.00 -7.07 5.51
N PRO A 54 -7.30 -6.75 5.61
CA PRO A 54 -7.95 -6.50 6.89
C PRO A 54 -8.13 -7.76 7.76
N LYS A 55 -7.99 -8.96 7.17
CA LYS A 55 -8.18 -10.25 7.86
C LYS A 55 -6.88 -10.83 8.42
N CYS A 56 -5.77 -10.75 7.68
CA CYS A 56 -4.52 -11.42 8.04
C CYS A 56 -3.30 -10.48 8.13
N ASP A 57 -3.51 -9.17 8.00
CA ASP A 57 -2.48 -8.13 8.06
C ASP A 57 -1.33 -8.25 7.04
N ARG A 58 -1.43 -9.17 6.08
CA ARG A 58 -0.50 -9.28 4.96
C ARG A 58 -0.48 -8.00 4.14
N LEU A 59 0.73 -7.57 3.77
CA LEU A 59 0.95 -6.41 2.93
C LEU A 59 1.25 -6.87 1.51
N TRP A 60 0.68 -6.16 0.55
CA TRP A 60 0.90 -6.33 -0.89
C TRP A 60 1.42 -5.02 -1.45
N VAL A 61 2.69 -4.98 -1.84
CA VAL A 61 3.35 -3.74 -2.27
C VAL A 61 3.58 -3.75 -3.78
N PHE A 62 3.25 -2.64 -4.44
CA PHE A 62 3.29 -2.48 -5.88
C PHE A 62 4.46 -1.57 -6.29
N TRP A 63 5.68 -2.09 -6.23
CA TRP A 63 6.92 -1.32 -6.47
C TRP A 63 7.08 -0.84 -7.92
N ASP A 64 6.63 -1.65 -8.89
CA ASP A 64 6.79 -1.40 -10.33
C ASP A 64 5.41 -1.14 -10.99
N GLY A 65 4.49 -0.51 -10.25
CA GLY A 65 3.12 -0.28 -10.68
C GLY A 65 2.17 -1.46 -10.41
N ALA A 66 0.95 -1.39 -10.96
CA ALA A 66 -0.18 -2.22 -10.53
C ALA A 66 -0.15 -3.70 -10.99
N GLU A 67 0.88 -4.13 -11.73
CA GLU A 67 0.88 -5.44 -12.38
C GLU A 67 1.36 -6.58 -11.47
N VAL A 68 2.38 -6.32 -10.63
CA VAL A 68 2.98 -7.35 -9.78
C VAL A 68 3.09 -6.83 -8.35
N ALA A 69 2.48 -7.57 -7.42
CA ALA A 69 2.54 -7.27 -6.00
C ALA A 69 3.57 -8.16 -5.29
N THR A 70 4.47 -7.54 -4.53
CA THR A 70 5.35 -8.24 -3.59
C THR A 70 4.62 -8.48 -2.27
N GLU A 71 4.69 -9.72 -1.79
CA GLU A 71 4.04 -10.16 -0.56
C GLU A 71 4.93 -9.97 0.67
N TYR A 72 4.39 -9.39 1.73
CA TYR A 72 5.04 -9.32 3.05
C TYR A 72 4.09 -9.85 4.13
N VAL A 73 4.61 -10.76 4.95
CA VAL A 73 3.88 -11.37 6.06
C VAL A 73 4.42 -10.80 7.35
N ARG A 74 3.54 -10.24 8.20
CA ARG A 74 3.92 -9.90 9.56
C ARG A 74 4.34 -11.21 10.25
N PRO A 75 5.58 -11.32 10.76
CA PRO A 75 5.96 -12.50 11.53
C PRO A 75 5.05 -12.60 12.76
N PRO A 76 4.72 -13.82 13.23
CA PRO A 76 3.94 -13.97 14.44
C PRO A 76 4.61 -13.18 15.56
N SER A 77 3.84 -12.32 16.23
CA SER A 77 4.30 -11.66 17.44
C SER A 77 4.67 -12.74 18.44
N GLY A 78 5.96 -12.94 18.67
CA GLY A 78 6.48 -14.01 19.50
C GLY A 78 5.89 -13.96 20.92
N SER A 79 5.51 -15.15 21.37
CA SER A 79 5.38 -15.61 22.76
C SER A 79 6.58 -15.28 23.62
#